data_AF-A0A952UYQ8-F1
#
_entry.id   AF-A0A952UYQ8-F1
#
_cell.length_a   1.000
_cell.length_b   1.000
_cell.length_c   1.000
_cell.angle_alpha   90.00
_cell.angle_beta   90.00
_cell.angle_gamma   90.00
#
_symmetry.space_group_name_H-M   'P 1'
#
loop_
_entity.id
_entity.type
_entity.pdbx_description
1 polymer ?
#
loop_
_entity_poly.entity_id
_entity_poly.type
_entity_poly.pdbx_seq_one_letter_code
_entity_poly.pdbx_strand_id
1 'polypeptide(L)'
;MKPTLANQDIVFNVQGQGRVIRIENGWAWLQGQIQLRNGGEPTTRGTLYEQDDKLGIFDGFRVEALLKKEGNTWKTVEHGIGSTDVWWWEIESRYTAAPRKLFPWLDQLENGDEIVASERQQIMNALRATVKREIPNQDIVFNVRRENGVLRVKGDYAWLQGYIELRGGGAPTTRGTAYEEADKEGLFDGFRIEALLKKDTNGNWTVANHGVGSTDVWWWGIWESHPDADRALWGDYAQE
;
A
#
# COMPACT_ATOMS: atom_id res chain seq x y z
N MET A 1 -15.52 16.22 -19.42
CA MET A 1 -14.69 15.17 -18.79
C MET A 1 -13.24 15.47 -19.18
N LYS A 2 -12.32 15.66 -18.22
CA LYS A 2 -10.90 15.89 -18.57
C LYS A 2 -10.29 14.59 -19.11
N PRO A 3 -9.41 14.62 -20.12
CA PRO A 3 -8.74 13.42 -20.62
C PRO A 3 -7.72 12.87 -19.60
N THR A 4 -7.48 11.56 -19.66
CA THR A 4 -6.55 10.82 -18.78
C THR A 4 -5.12 11.36 -18.89
N LEU A 5 -4.59 11.47 -20.11
CA LEU A 5 -3.31 12.12 -20.40
C LEU A 5 -3.48 12.91 -21.71
N ALA A 6 -3.90 14.16 -21.58
CA ALA A 6 -4.35 15.05 -22.66
C ALA A 6 -3.43 15.08 -23.91
N ASN A 7 -3.73 14.30 -24.96
CA ASN A 7 -3.01 14.30 -26.25
C ASN A 7 -1.47 14.21 -26.15
N GLN A 8 -0.95 13.65 -25.06
CA GLN A 8 0.49 13.48 -24.87
C GLN A 8 0.92 12.18 -25.56
N ASP A 9 1.98 12.23 -26.36
CA ASP A 9 2.54 11.03 -26.99
C ASP A 9 3.35 10.25 -25.96
N ILE A 10 2.75 9.16 -25.48
CA ILE A 10 3.26 8.37 -24.37
C ILE A 10 3.65 6.96 -24.80
N VAL A 11 4.53 6.36 -23.98
CA VAL A 11 4.91 4.95 -24.04
C VAL A 11 4.84 4.34 -22.64
N PHE A 12 4.54 3.05 -22.59
CA PHE A 12 4.56 2.26 -21.36
C PHE A 12 5.90 1.54 -21.25
N ASN A 13 6.74 2.02 -20.35
CA ASN A 13 8.02 1.41 -20.07
C ASN A 13 7.86 0.31 -19.00
N VAL A 14 8.09 -0.93 -19.41
CA VAL A 14 8.00 -2.12 -18.56
C VAL A 14 9.37 -2.75 -18.25
N GLN A 15 10.47 -2.08 -18.61
CA GLN A 15 11.84 -2.59 -18.38
C GLN A 15 12.50 -1.90 -17.18
N GLY A 16 12.91 -2.64 -16.14
CA GLY A 16 13.60 -2.08 -14.96
C GLY A 16 13.13 -2.69 -13.63
N GLN A 17 13.74 -2.29 -12.51
CA GLN A 17 13.35 -2.78 -11.18
C GLN A 17 11.89 -2.39 -10.85
N GLY A 18 11.14 -3.33 -10.28
CA GLY A 18 9.74 -3.12 -9.88
C GLY A 18 8.72 -3.11 -11.04
N ARG A 19 9.12 -3.45 -12.27
CA ARG A 19 8.25 -3.53 -13.45
C ARG A 19 8.00 -5.00 -13.79
N VAL A 20 6.75 -5.34 -14.07
CA VAL A 20 6.31 -6.73 -14.18
C VAL A 20 5.39 -6.88 -15.40
N ILE A 21 5.65 -7.90 -16.21
CA ILE A 21 4.66 -8.44 -17.13
C ILE A 21 4.48 -9.93 -16.82
N ARG A 22 3.27 -10.31 -16.38
CA ARG A 22 2.87 -11.72 -16.22
C ARG A 22 1.85 -12.03 -17.31
N ILE A 23 2.03 -13.12 -18.03
CA ILE A 23 1.13 -13.53 -19.13
C ILE A 23 0.71 -14.96 -18.88
N GLU A 24 -0.58 -15.23 -18.94
CA GLU A 24 -1.14 -16.57 -18.72
C GLU A 24 -2.51 -16.71 -19.39
N ASN A 25 -2.75 -17.80 -20.13
CA ASN A 25 -4.08 -18.18 -20.63
C ASN A 25 -4.85 -17.05 -21.32
N GLY A 26 -4.15 -16.25 -22.13
CA GLY A 26 -4.76 -15.12 -22.85
C GLY A 26 -5.07 -13.91 -21.96
N TRP A 27 -4.51 -13.85 -20.76
CA TRP A 27 -4.55 -12.70 -19.86
C TRP A 27 -3.14 -12.19 -19.58
N ALA A 28 -3.01 -10.91 -19.26
CA ALA A 28 -1.75 -10.32 -18.85
C ALA A 28 -1.93 -9.30 -17.73
N TRP A 29 -1.05 -9.34 -16.74
CA TRP A 29 -0.87 -8.26 -15.78
C TRP A 29 0.36 -7.45 -16.16
N LEU A 30 0.19 -6.14 -16.28
CA LEU A 30 1.25 -5.18 -16.57
C LEU A 30 1.42 -4.24 -15.39
N GLN A 31 2.66 -4.02 -14.99
CA GLN A 31 3.08 -2.96 -14.07
C GLN A 31 4.28 -2.24 -14.69
N GLY A 32 4.15 -0.94 -14.94
CA GLY A 32 5.16 -0.14 -15.64
C GLY A 32 5.12 1.34 -15.28
N GLN A 33 5.88 2.13 -16.04
CA GLN A 33 5.91 3.58 -15.94
C GLN A 33 5.44 4.20 -17.27
N ILE A 34 4.59 5.21 -17.22
CA ILE A 34 4.26 6.03 -18.38
C ILE A 34 5.36 7.08 -18.56
N GLN A 35 5.87 7.16 -19.78
CA GLN A 35 6.86 8.15 -20.17
C GLN A 35 6.41 8.81 -21.47
N LEU A 36 6.90 10.02 -21.73
CA LEU A 36 6.77 10.59 -23.07
C LEU A 36 7.60 9.77 -24.06
N ARG A 37 7.13 9.62 -25.30
CA ARG A 37 7.83 8.86 -26.34
C ARG A 37 9.26 9.36 -26.58
N ASN A 38 9.46 10.67 -26.43
CA ASN A 38 10.75 11.33 -26.61
C ASN A 38 11.59 11.39 -25.31
N GLY A 39 11.15 10.69 -24.25
CA GLY A 39 11.77 10.71 -22.94
C GLY A 39 11.18 11.76 -22.00
N GLY A 40 11.33 11.52 -20.69
CA GLY A 40 10.76 12.35 -19.63
C GLY A 40 9.37 11.89 -19.17
N GLU A 41 8.87 12.56 -18.14
CA GLU A 41 7.55 12.28 -17.57
C GLU A 41 6.45 13.13 -18.25
N PRO A 42 5.24 12.59 -18.40
CA PRO A 42 4.08 13.37 -18.81
C PRO A 42 3.77 14.50 -17.81
N THR A 43 2.92 15.46 -18.21
CA THR A 43 2.34 16.45 -17.29
C THR A 43 0.94 16.06 -16.86
N THR A 44 0.61 16.34 -15.60
CA THR A 44 -0.74 16.24 -15.03
C THR A 44 -1.61 17.47 -15.37
N ARG A 45 -1.01 18.56 -15.85
CA ARG A 45 -1.72 19.81 -16.15
C ARG A 45 -2.78 19.58 -17.23
N GLY A 46 -4.03 19.94 -16.95
CA GLY A 46 -5.15 19.77 -17.87
C GLY A 46 -5.69 18.33 -17.95
N THR A 47 -5.15 17.39 -17.18
CA THR A 47 -5.65 16.01 -17.11
C THR A 47 -6.58 15.82 -15.92
N LEU A 48 -7.20 14.64 -15.82
CA LEU A 48 -7.98 14.26 -14.64
C LEU A 48 -7.13 14.14 -13.37
N TYR A 49 -5.81 14.00 -13.49
CA TYR A 49 -4.86 13.92 -12.37
C TYR A 49 -4.36 15.29 -11.88
N GLU A 50 -4.72 16.39 -12.56
CA GLU A 50 -4.21 17.72 -12.20
C GLU A 50 -4.51 18.13 -10.75
N GLN A 51 -5.72 17.80 -10.27
CA GLN A 51 -6.13 18.14 -8.92
C GLN A 51 -5.42 17.25 -7.90
N ASP A 52 -5.35 15.95 -8.18
CA ASP A 52 -4.67 14.97 -7.32
C ASP A 52 -3.17 15.27 -7.21
N ASP A 53 -2.54 15.70 -8.30
CA ASP A 53 -1.15 16.13 -8.33
C ASP A 53 -0.94 17.43 -7.53
N LYS A 54 -1.81 18.43 -7.69
CA LYS A 54 -1.77 19.66 -6.86
C LYS A 54 -1.98 19.40 -5.37
N LEU A 55 -2.77 18.37 -5.04
CA LEU A 55 -3.02 17.94 -3.68
C LEU A 55 -1.92 16.98 -3.17
N GLY A 56 -0.94 16.63 -4.01
CA GLY A 56 0.16 15.72 -3.68
C GLY A 56 -0.28 14.26 -3.49
N ILE A 57 -1.48 13.88 -3.93
CA ILE A 57 -2.05 12.53 -3.77
C ILE A 57 -1.92 11.68 -5.04
N PHE A 58 -1.44 12.23 -6.15
CA PHE A 58 -1.10 11.50 -7.37
C PHE A 58 0.27 10.82 -7.23
N ASP A 59 0.31 9.49 -7.29
CA ASP A 59 1.52 8.67 -7.07
C ASP A 59 2.32 8.47 -8.37
N GLY A 60 2.53 9.57 -9.09
CA GLY A 60 3.27 9.62 -10.34
C GLY A 60 2.67 8.79 -11.47
N PHE A 61 3.47 8.60 -12.52
CA PHE A 61 3.03 7.96 -13.75
C PHE A 61 3.21 6.43 -13.75
N ARG A 62 3.20 5.81 -12.57
CA ARG A 62 3.10 4.35 -12.46
C ARG A 62 1.76 3.91 -13.05
N VAL A 63 1.79 2.82 -13.80
CA VAL A 63 0.59 2.22 -14.38
C VAL A 63 0.54 0.75 -14.07
N GLU A 64 -0.66 0.30 -13.72
CA GLU A 64 -1.00 -1.10 -13.64
C GLU A 64 -2.20 -1.38 -14.54
N ALA A 65 -2.19 -2.53 -15.21
CA ALA A 65 -3.26 -2.91 -16.11
C ALA A 65 -3.45 -4.42 -16.14
N LEU A 66 -4.72 -4.82 -16.16
CA LEU A 66 -5.13 -6.15 -16.57
C LEU A 66 -5.55 -6.09 -18.05
N LEU A 67 -5.01 -7.01 -18.84
CA LEU A 67 -5.28 -7.13 -20.26
C LEU A 67 -5.84 -8.51 -20.59
N LYS A 68 -6.73 -8.56 -21.57
CA LYS A 68 -7.28 -9.79 -22.14
C LYS A 68 -6.98 -9.84 -23.64
N LYS A 69 -6.53 -10.99 -24.10
CA LYS A 69 -6.30 -11.26 -25.51
C LYS A 69 -7.63 -11.57 -26.19
N GLU A 70 -7.96 -10.78 -27.21
CA GLU A 70 -9.11 -10.97 -28.09
C GLU A 70 -8.60 -11.10 -29.53
N GLY A 71 -8.67 -12.32 -30.06
CA GLY A 71 -8.05 -12.66 -31.35
C GLY A 71 -6.54 -12.42 -31.34
N ASN A 72 -6.07 -11.57 -32.24
CA ASN A 72 -4.66 -11.17 -32.35
C ASN A 72 -4.32 -9.87 -31.62
N THR A 73 -5.26 -9.32 -30.84
CA THR A 73 -5.08 -8.04 -30.14
C THR A 73 -5.22 -8.20 -28.63
N TRP A 74 -4.52 -7.35 -27.88
CA TRP A 74 -4.70 -7.22 -26.44
C TRP A 74 -5.60 -6.03 -26.16
N LYS A 75 -6.60 -6.22 -25.30
CA LYS A 75 -7.44 -5.13 -24.80
C LYS A 75 -7.21 -4.93 -23.32
N THR A 76 -7.07 -3.67 -22.92
CA THR A 76 -7.10 -3.27 -21.51
C THR A 76 -8.51 -3.48 -20.99
N VAL A 77 -8.65 -4.33 -19.98
CA VAL A 77 -9.94 -4.55 -19.32
C VAL A 77 -10.11 -3.70 -18.07
N GLU A 78 -8.99 -3.30 -17.46
CA GLU A 78 -8.91 -2.57 -16.20
C GLU A 78 -7.53 -1.92 -16.13
N HIS A 79 -7.44 -0.64 -15.79
CA HIS A 79 -6.15 0.04 -15.59
C HIS A 79 -6.22 1.18 -14.57
N GLY A 80 -5.10 1.43 -13.90
CA GLY A 80 -4.90 2.51 -12.95
C GLY A 80 -3.59 3.22 -13.24
N ILE A 81 -3.60 4.54 -13.08
CA ILE A 81 -2.41 5.38 -13.24
C ILE A 81 -2.28 6.23 -11.97
N GLY A 82 -1.08 6.27 -11.39
CA GLY A 82 -0.81 7.00 -10.15
C GLY A 82 -1.63 6.48 -8.98
N SER A 83 -1.97 5.19 -9.00
CA SER A 83 -2.71 4.51 -7.94
C SER A 83 -1.87 4.44 -6.67
N THR A 84 -2.38 5.02 -5.59
CA THR A 84 -1.88 4.81 -4.23
C THR A 84 -2.42 3.46 -3.74
N ASP A 85 -1.61 2.41 -3.88
CA ASP A 85 -1.64 1.11 -3.16
C ASP A 85 -2.98 0.35 -2.96
N VAL A 86 -4.06 0.71 -3.67
CA VAL A 86 -5.41 0.12 -3.51
C VAL A 86 -6.14 -0.12 -4.84
N TRP A 87 -5.76 0.52 -5.96
CA TRP A 87 -6.49 0.36 -7.22
C TRP A 87 -6.52 -1.08 -7.73
N TRP A 88 -5.41 -1.80 -7.56
CA TRP A 88 -5.28 -3.17 -8.02
C TRP A 88 -6.08 -4.18 -7.18
N TRP A 89 -6.62 -3.76 -6.03
CA TRP A 89 -7.36 -4.64 -5.13
C TRP A 89 -8.72 -5.07 -5.72
N GLU A 90 -9.11 -6.33 -5.51
CA GLU A 90 -10.32 -6.97 -6.05
C GLU A 90 -10.39 -7.12 -7.58
N ILE A 91 -9.33 -6.78 -8.32
CA ILE A 91 -9.30 -7.06 -9.76
C ILE A 91 -9.49 -8.56 -10.00
N GLU A 92 -8.88 -9.42 -9.19
CA GLU A 92 -9.07 -10.87 -9.23
C GLU A 92 -10.52 -11.30 -8.96
N SER A 93 -11.24 -10.57 -8.10
CA SER A 93 -12.62 -10.87 -7.71
C SER A 93 -13.63 -10.35 -8.73
N ARG A 94 -13.34 -9.21 -9.38
CA ARG A 94 -14.14 -8.66 -10.49
C ARG A 94 -13.91 -9.40 -11.80
N TYR A 95 -12.69 -9.92 -12.00
CA TYR A 95 -12.27 -10.64 -13.20
C TYR A 95 -11.89 -12.08 -12.86
N THR A 96 -12.86 -12.87 -12.39
CA THR A 96 -12.67 -14.27 -11.96
C THR A 96 -12.13 -15.21 -13.04
N ALA A 97 -12.26 -14.82 -14.32
CA ALA A 97 -11.69 -15.54 -15.45
C ALA A 97 -10.17 -15.30 -15.64
N ALA A 98 -9.59 -14.29 -14.98
CA ALA A 98 -8.16 -14.04 -15.00
C ALA A 98 -7.43 -15.00 -14.05
N PRO A 99 -6.36 -15.68 -14.49
CA PRO A 99 -5.59 -16.59 -13.63
C PRO A 99 -5.01 -15.86 -12.41
N ARG A 100 -5.28 -16.37 -11.19
CA ARG A 100 -4.85 -15.74 -9.93
C ARG A 100 -3.34 -15.45 -9.86
N LYS A 101 -2.50 -16.32 -10.43
CA LYS A 101 -1.04 -16.14 -10.46
C LYS A 101 -0.55 -14.90 -11.22
N LEU A 102 -1.43 -14.25 -11.99
CA LEU A 102 -1.12 -12.97 -12.62
C LEU A 102 -0.98 -11.83 -11.62
N PHE A 103 -1.56 -11.97 -10.43
CA PHE A 103 -1.67 -10.89 -9.45
C PHE A 103 -0.52 -10.99 -8.42
N PRO A 104 0.50 -10.11 -8.48
CA PRO A 104 1.68 -10.23 -7.63
C PRO A 104 1.41 -10.07 -6.13
N TRP A 105 0.24 -9.55 -5.76
CA TRP A 105 -0.14 -9.38 -4.36
C TRP A 105 -0.68 -10.64 -3.70
N LEU A 106 -1.16 -11.61 -4.48
CA LEU A 106 -1.68 -12.86 -3.92
C LEU A 106 -0.55 -13.76 -3.42
N ASP A 107 0.69 -13.47 -3.78
CA ASP A 107 1.89 -14.20 -3.34
C ASP A 107 2.13 -14.05 -1.81
N GLN A 108 1.45 -13.14 -1.11
CA GLN A 108 1.69 -12.79 0.31
C GLN A 108 0.54 -13.20 1.28
N LEU A 109 -0.55 -13.80 0.79
CA LEU A 109 -1.77 -14.06 1.58
C LEU A 109 -1.77 -15.39 2.36
N GLU A 110 -0.63 -16.07 2.55
CA GLU A 110 -0.61 -17.44 3.07
C GLU A 110 -1.02 -17.60 4.56
N ASN A 111 -1.29 -16.54 5.35
CA ASN A 111 -1.53 -16.65 6.81
C ASN A 111 -2.60 -15.69 7.42
N GLY A 112 -3.73 -15.40 6.76
CA GLY A 112 -4.81 -14.57 7.35
C GLY A 112 -6.17 -14.71 6.64
N ASP A 113 -7.22 -14.10 7.21
CA ASP A 113 -8.52 -13.98 6.53
C ASP A 113 -8.37 -13.10 5.27
N GLU A 114 -9.25 -13.31 4.28
CA GLU A 114 -9.29 -12.45 3.09
C GLU A 114 -9.73 -11.03 3.50
N ILE A 115 -8.82 -10.06 3.38
CA ILE A 115 -9.07 -8.65 3.72
C ILE A 115 -9.67 -7.97 2.49
N VAL A 116 -10.89 -7.43 2.51
CA VAL A 116 -11.42 -6.69 1.34
C VAL A 116 -10.85 -5.26 1.22
N ALA A 117 -10.93 -4.63 0.05
CA ALA A 117 -10.22 -3.35 -0.23
C ALA A 117 -10.62 -2.24 0.73
N SER A 118 -11.94 -2.15 0.94
CA SER A 118 -12.57 -1.14 1.78
C SER A 118 -12.12 -1.29 3.23
N GLU A 119 -11.94 -2.52 3.70
CA GLU A 119 -11.47 -2.83 5.04
C GLU A 119 -9.99 -2.48 5.21
N ARG A 120 -9.12 -2.90 4.27
CA ARG A 120 -7.71 -2.49 4.28
C ARG A 120 -7.59 -0.96 4.28
N GLN A 121 -8.38 -0.28 3.45
CA GLN A 121 -8.35 1.19 3.36
C GLN A 121 -8.77 1.84 4.68
N GLN A 122 -9.79 1.31 5.36
CA GLN A 122 -10.23 1.80 6.68
C GLN A 122 -9.15 1.59 7.74
N ILE A 123 -8.51 0.42 7.78
CA ILE A 123 -7.39 0.11 8.67
C ILE A 123 -6.23 1.11 8.45
N MET A 124 -5.80 1.28 7.20
CA MET A 124 -4.71 2.22 6.86
C MET A 124 -5.08 3.67 7.16
N ASN A 125 -6.33 4.08 6.94
CA ASN A 125 -6.77 5.43 7.24
C ASN A 125 -6.85 5.70 8.75
N ALA A 126 -7.34 4.73 9.52
CA ALA A 126 -7.37 4.81 10.97
C ALA A 126 -5.95 4.95 11.54
N LEU A 127 -5.01 4.13 11.07
CA LEU A 127 -3.61 4.22 11.49
C LEU A 127 -2.98 5.55 11.05
N ARG A 128 -3.22 6.00 9.82
CA ARG A 128 -2.67 7.26 9.30
C ARG A 128 -3.16 8.46 10.11
N ALA A 129 -4.43 8.48 10.50
CA ALA A 129 -5.00 9.55 11.29
C ALA A 129 -4.34 9.67 12.67
N THR A 130 -3.90 8.55 13.25
CA THR A 130 -3.13 8.53 14.50
C THR A 130 -1.70 8.99 14.26
N VAL A 131 -0.97 8.36 13.33
CA VAL A 131 0.46 8.61 13.10
C VAL A 131 0.74 10.01 12.54
N LYS A 132 -0.17 10.61 11.77
CA LYS A 132 -0.01 12.01 11.29
C LYS A 132 0.07 13.04 12.42
N ARG A 133 -0.39 12.72 13.62
CA ARG A 133 -0.22 13.59 14.79
C ARG A 133 1.22 13.57 15.32
N GLU A 134 1.92 12.46 15.12
CA GLU A 134 3.30 12.23 15.56
C GLU A 134 4.31 12.72 14.51
N ILE A 135 3.94 12.63 13.22
CA ILE A 135 4.73 13.09 12.08
C ILE A 135 3.96 14.18 11.31
N PRO A 136 3.81 15.39 11.89
CA PRO A 136 3.04 16.45 11.26
C PRO A 136 3.71 16.95 9.97
N ASN A 137 2.89 17.45 9.05
CA ASN A 137 3.32 18.09 7.79
C ASN A 137 4.12 17.20 6.81
N GLN A 138 4.21 15.90 7.07
CA GLN A 138 4.78 14.94 6.13
C GLN A 138 3.67 14.03 5.61
N ASP A 139 3.59 13.86 4.30
CA ASP A 139 2.59 13.00 3.72
C ASP A 139 3.09 11.57 3.67
N ILE A 140 2.49 10.72 4.49
CA ILE A 140 3.00 9.37 4.79
C ILE A 140 2.08 8.26 4.27
N VAL A 141 2.70 7.13 3.96
CA VAL A 141 2.08 5.84 3.61
C VAL A 141 2.71 4.72 4.43
N PHE A 142 1.99 3.58 4.53
CA PHE A 142 2.47 2.39 5.23
C PHE A 142 2.83 1.29 4.23
N ASN A 143 4.12 1.03 4.11
CA ASN A 143 4.64 -0.04 3.28
C ASN A 143 4.73 -1.34 4.08
N VAL A 144 3.65 -2.12 4.02
CA VAL A 144 3.53 -3.46 4.65
C VAL A 144 4.11 -4.58 3.77
N ARG A 145 4.77 -4.25 2.67
CA ARG A 145 5.38 -5.21 1.73
C ARG A 145 6.90 -5.20 1.73
N ARG A 146 7.49 -4.16 2.34
CA ARG A 146 8.92 -4.08 2.57
C ARG A 146 9.33 -5.18 3.55
N GLU A 147 10.63 -5.48 3.61
CA GLU A 147 11.26 -6.47 4.47
C GLU A 147 10.55 -6.63 5.83
N ASN A 148 10.13 -7.87 6.14
CA ASN A 148 9.41 -8.24 7.38
C ASN A 148 8.06 -7.52 7.61
N GLY A 149 7.48 -6.91 6.58
CA GLY A 149 6.14 -6.31 6.63
C GLY A 149 5.03 -7.35 6.61
N VAL A 150 3.95 -7.07 7.34
CA VAL A 150 2.77 -7.93 7.40
C VAL A 150 1.50 -7.10 7.60
N LEU A 151 0.40 -7.55 7.02
CA LEU A 151 -0.94 -7.15 7.42
C LEU A 151 -1.79 -8.41 7.55
N ARG A 152 -2.28 -8.68 8.76
CA ARG A 152 -3.20 -9.78 9.05
C ARG A 152 -4.47 -9.21 9.65
N VAL A 153 -5.62 -9.73 9.24
CA VAL A 153 -6.91 -9.46 9.87
C VAL A 153 -7.48 -10.79 10.31
N LYS A 154 -8.08 -10.81 11.50
CA LYS A 154 -8.79 -11.96 12.02
C LYS A 154 -9.87 -11.49 12.98
N GLY A 155 -11.13 -11.80 12.66
CA GLY A 155 -12.28 -11.28 13.40
C GLY A 155 -12.29 -9.74 13.43
N ASP A 156 -12.37 -9.18 14.64
CA ASP A 156 -12.43 -7.74 14.87
C ASP A 156 -11.06 -7.08 15.07
N TYR A 157 -9.96 -7.77 14.73
CA TYR A 157 -8.61 -7.29 14.95
C TYR A 157 -7.76 -7.31 13.67
N ALA A 158 -6.85 -6.34 13.57
CA ALA A 158 -5.85 -6.27 12.51
C ALA A 158 -4.46 -6.03 13.10
N TRP A 159 -3.49 -6.84 12.68
CA TRP A 159 -2.07 -6.68 13.01
C TRP A 159 -1.31 -6.18 11.78
N LEU A 160 -0.56 -5.10 11.96
CA LEU A 160 0.26 -4.49 10.93
C LEU A 160 1.72 -4.40 11.39
N GLN A 161 2.64 -4.80 10.52
CA GLN A 161 4.05 -4.45 10.60
C GLN A 161 4.48 -3.88 9.24
N GLY A 162 5.32 -2.87 9.24
CA GLY A 162 5.84 -2.30 8.00
C GLY A 162 6.72 -1.10 8.24
N TYR A 163 6.80 -0.25 7.23
CA TYR A 163 7.56 1.00 7.27
C TYR A 163 6.67 2.19 6.94
N ILE A 164 6.92 3.30 7.61
CA ILE A 164 6.38 4.60 7.24
C ILE A 164 7.31 5.16 6.16
N GLU A 165 6.73 5.46 5.01
CA GLU A 165 7.42 6.08 3.89
C GLU A 165 6.71 7.39 3.55
N LEU A 166 7.45 8.33 2.95
CA LEU A 166 6.81 9.47 2.31
C LEU A 166 6.02 8.97 1.10
N ARG A 167 4.89 9.62 0.79
CA ARG A 167 4.09 9.26 -0.39
C ARG A 167 4.90 9.33 -1.69
N GLY A 168 5.87 10.25 -1.78
CA GLY A 168 6.81 10.34 -2.91
C GLY A 168 7.98 9.34 -2.88
N GLY A 169 7.96 8.39 -1.93
CA GLY A 169 9.03 7.45 -1.69
C GLY A 169 10.11 7.98 -0.73
N GLY A 170 10.86 7.04 -0.15
CA GLY A 170 11.90 7.34 0.83
C GLY A 170 11.38 7.47 2.26
N ALA A 171 12.32 7.60 3.20
CA ALA A 171 12.01 7.74 4.61
C ALA A 171 11.54 9.16 4.95
N PRO A 172 10.57 9.32 5.87
CA PRO A 172 10.28 10.61 6.49
C PRO A 172 11.51 11.17 7.22
N THR A 173 11.45 12.45 7.61
CA THR A 173 12.41 13.06 8.53
C THR A 173 11.87 13.04 9.96
N THR A 174 12.75 12.91 10.94
CA THR A 174 12.44 13.04 12.38
C THR A 174 12.31 14.51 12.80
N ARG A 175 12.83 15.46 12.01
CA ARG A 175 12.80 16.89 12.34
C ARG A 175 11.38 17.43 12.44
N GLY A 176 11.06 18.07 13.56
CA GLY A 176 9.75 18.64 13.87
C GLY A 176 8.69 17.58 14.18
N THR A 177 9.08 16.35 14.47
CA THR A 177 8.18 15.23 14.81
C THR A 177 8.33 14.82 16.27
N ALA A 178 7.45 13.95 16.75
CA ALA A 178 7.56 13.36 18.08
C ALA A 178 8.87 12.58 18.32
N TYR A 179 9.60 12.23 17.25
CA TYR A 179 10.81 11.41 17.32
C TYR A 179 12.11 12.21 17.21
N GLU A 180 12.06 13.54 17.09
CA GLU A 180 13.26 14.36 16.87
C GLU A 180 14.32 14.18 17.97
N GLU A 181 13.90 14.18 19.24
CA GLU A 181 14.84 14.05 20.36
C GLU A 181 15.38 12.62 20.49
N ALA A 182 14.52 11.61 20.33
CA ALA A 182 14.95 10.20 20.33
C ALA A 182 15.98 9.92 19.23
N ASP A 183 15.81 10.51 18.04
CA ASP A 183 16.75 10.40 16.94
C ASP A 183 18.09 11.10 17.23
N LYS A 184 18.06 12.30 17.81
CA LYS A 184 19.28 13.01 18.25
C LYS A 184 20.06 12.23 19.30
N GLU A 185 19.38 11.50 20.17
CA GLU A 185 19.96 10.66 21.21
C GLU A 185 20.38 9.26 20.70
N GLY A 186 20.10 8.93 19.43
CA GLY A 186 20.40 7.62 18.85
C GLY A 186 19.50 6.49 19.36
N LEU A 187 18.31 6.83 19.88
CA LEU A 187 17.32 5.91 20.45
C LEU A 187 16.15 5.61 19.48
N PHE A 188 16.19 6.15 18.26
CA PHE A 188 15.17 5.94 17.24
C PHE A 188 15.63 4.96 16.17
N ASP A 189 15.01 3.78 16.11
CA ASP A 189 15.37 2.73 15.13
C ASP A 189 14.58 2.86 13.82
N GLY A 190 14.63 4.07 13.25
CA GLY A 190 14.02 4.38 11.96
C GLY A 190 12.48 4.32 11.94
N PHE A 191 11.91 4.49 10.75
CA PHE A 191 10.46 4.60 10.57
C PHE A 191 9.76 3.24 10.43
N ARG A 192 10.22 2.21 11.15
CA ARG A 192 9.46 0.97 11.29
C ARG A 192 8.18 1.25 12.09
N ILE A 193 7.08 0.58 11.74
CA ILE A 193 5.83 0.68 12.45
C ILE A 193 5.22 -0.70 12.71
N GLU A 194 4.70 -0.86 13.91
CA GLU A 194 3.85 -1.96 14.31
C GLU A 194 2.54 -1.41 14.88
N ALA A 195 1.42 -2.03 14.55
CA ALA A 195 0.13 -1.59 15.05
C ALA A 195 -0.86 -2.75 15.21
N LEU A 196 -1.59 -2.71 16.32
CA LEU A 196 -2.83 -3.44 16.51
C LEU A 196 -4.00 -2.48 16.33
N LEU A 197 -4.95 -2.85 15.49
CA LEU A 197 -6.21 -2.14 15.33
C LEU A 197 -7.37 -3.04 15.75
N LYS A 198 -8.43 -2.42 16.28
CA LYS A 198 -9.67 -3.07 16.66
C LYS A 198 -10.84 -2.44 15.91
N LYS A 199 -11.72 -3.30 15.38
CA LYS A 199 -12.99 -2.93 14.78
C LYS A 199 -14.05 -2.83 15.88
N ASP A 200 -14.79 -1.73 15.90
CA ASP A 200 -15.93 -1.55 16.80
C ASP A 200 -17.19 -2.26 16.28
N THR A 201 -18.26 -2.26 17.08
CA THR A 201 -19.54 -2.87 16.71
C THR A 201 -20.25 -2.20 15.52
N ASN A 202 -19.81 -1.00 15.12
CA ASN A 202 -20.32 -0.29 13.95
C ASN A 202 -19.46 -0.53 12.70
N GLY A 203 -18.41 -1.34 12.81
CA GLY A 203 -17.47 -1.64 11.72
C GLY A 203 -16.34 -0.63 11.56
N ASN A 204 -16.18 0.34 12.46
CA ASN A 204 -15.10 1.33 12.37
C ASN A 204 -13.81 0.78 12.98
N TRP A 205 -12.71 0.95 12.27
CA TRP A 205 -11.38 0.61 12.76
C TRP A 205 -10.77 1.73 13.59
N THR A 206 -10.18 1.36 14.72
CA THR A 206 -9.43 2.27 15.60
C THR A 206 -8.10 1.64 15.99
N VAL A 207 -7.09 2.48 16.23
CA VAL A 207 -5.78 2.03 16.71
C VAL A 207 -5.91 1.64 18.19
N ALA A 208 -5.65 0.38 18.50
CA ALA A 208 -5.60 -0.13 19.87
C ALA A 208 -4.19 0.08 20.47
N ASN A 209 -3.16 -0.25 19.69
CA ASN A 209 -1.76 -0.01 20.04
C ASN A 209 -0.98 0.30 18.76
N HIS A 210 0.01 1.19 18.83
CA HIS A 210 1.01 1.36 17.78
C HIS A 210 2.35 1.81 18.35
N GLY A 211 3.41 1.51 17.62
CA GLY A 211 4.77 1.91 17.91
C GLY A 211 5.47 2.30 16.63
N VAL A 212 6.31 3.33 16.69
CA VAL A 212 7.11 3.81 15.56
C VAL A 212 8.55 3.93 16.00
N GLY A 213 9.47 3.33 15.25
CA GLY A 213 10.89 3.29 15.59
C GLY A 213 11.20 2.59 16.90
N SER A 214 10.33 1.66 17.27
CA SER A 214 10.48 0.81 18.44
C SER A 214 11.77 0.00 18.37
N THR A 215 12.66 0.18 19.36
CA THR A 215 13.71 -0.79 19.66
C THR A 215 13.06 -2.09 20.14
N ASP A 216 13.73 -3.24 19.96
CA ASP A 216 13.23 -4.59 20.24
C ASP A 216 12.25 -4.70 21.42
N VAL A 217 11.27 -5.63 21.33
CA VAL A 217 10.32 -6.02 22.40
C VAL A 217 9.07 -5.10 22.56
N TRP A 218 8.81 -4.12 21.68
CA TRP A 218 7.58 -3.29 21.75
C TRP A 218 6.27 -4.09 21.74
N TRP A 219 6.26 -5.24 21.08
CA TRP A 219 5.10 -6.12 21.01
C TRP A 219 4.82 -6.89 22.32
N TRP A 220 5.75 -6.89 23.27
CA TRP A 220 5.63 -7.66 24.51
C TRP A 220 4.48 -7.17 25.37
N GLY A 221 3.62 -8.09 25.81
CA GLY A 221 2.45 -7.81 26.64
C GLY A 221 1.22 -7.28 25.87
N ILE A 222 1.34 -6.97 24.57
CA ILE A 222 0.16 -6.54 23.77
C ILE A 222 -0.89 -7.66 23.73
N TRP A 223 -0.49 -8.90 23.49
CA TRP A 223 -1.41 -10.04 23.48
C TRP A 223 -2.07 -10.30 24.83
N GLU A 224 -1.45 -9.90 25.95
CA GLU A 224 -2.02 -10.06 27.29
C GLU A 224 -3.09 -9.00 27.55
N SER A 225 -2.87 -7.79 27.02
CA SER A 225 -3.83 -6.69 27.09
C SER A 225 -5.02 -6.83 26.15
N HIS A 226 -4.91 -7.68 25.11
CA HIS A 226 -5.98 -7.99 24.14
C HIS A 226 -6.24 -9.50 24.06
N PRO A 227 -6.74 -10.13 25.14
CA PRO A 227 -6.96 -11.58 25.19
C PRO A 227 -8.07 -12.06 24.24
N ASP A 228 -8.89 -11.15 23.73
CA ASP A 228 -9.91 -11.39 22.70
C ASP A 228 -9.37 -11.34 21.26
N ALA A 229 -8.13 -10.89 21.05
CA ALA A 229 -7.46 -10.99 19.76
C ALA A 229 -6.96 -12.41 19.52
N ASP A 230 -7.31 -12.99 18.38
CA ASP A 230 -6.92 -14.35 18.04
C ASP A 230 -5.39 -14.50 17.93
N ARG A 231 -4.82 -15.53 18.57
CA ARG A 231 -3.37 -15.74 18.64
C ARG A 231 -2.69 -15.90 17.29
N ALA A 232 -3.43 -16.33 16.26
CA ALA A 232 -2.89 -16.45 14.90
C ALA A 232 -2.52 -15.08 14.27
N LEU A 233 -3.06 -13.97 14.78
CA LEU A 233 -2.66 -12.62 14.32
C LEU A 233 -1.16 -12.36 14.52
N TRP A 234 -0.58 -12.93 15.56
CA TRP A 234 0.80 -12.69 15.95
C TRP A 234 1.80 -13.57 15.19
N GLY A 235 1.37 -14.65 14.51
CA GLY A 235 2.29 -15.57 13.82
C GLY A 235 3.28 -16.22 14.78
N ASP A 236 4.57 -16.26 14.41
CA ASP A 236 5.61 -16.93 15.21
C ASP A 236 5.91 -16.25 16.55
N TYR A 237 5.49 -14.99 16.76
CA TYR A 237 5.65 -14.26 18.01
C TYR A 237 4.77 -14.80 19.15
N ALA A 238 3.85 -15.73 18.87
CA ALA A 238 2.95 -16.32 19.87
C ALA A 238 3.54 -17.54 20.62
N GLN A 239 4.80 -17.94 20.36
CA GLN A 239 5.40 -19.16 20.90
C GLN A 239 6.30 -18.98 22.14
N GLU A 240 6.48 -17.75 22.62
CA GLU A 240 7.16 -17.45 23.89
C GLU A 240 6.17 -17.07 25.00
#